data_AF-A0A8T5M1A3-F1
#
_entry.id   AF-A0A8T5M1A3-F1
#
_cell.length_a   1.000
_cell.length_b   1.000
_cell.length_c   1.000
_cell.angle_alpha   90.00
_cell.angle_beta   90.00
_cell.angle_gamma   90.00
#
_symmetry.space_group_name_H-M   'P 1'
#
loop_
_entity.id
_entity.type
_entity.pdbx_description
1 polymer ?
#
loop_
_entity_poly.entity_id
_entity_poly.type
_entity_poly.pdbx_seq_one_letter_code
_entity_poly.pdbx_strand_id
1 'polypeptide(L)'
;MKRIVSEKEVPKNIKGDNTPLARRFERRFHRWEKEKEEDLQPVDGMTEQMVASERVFPNSLLLILILLIMFVALVRIGQQSYYNEECIDCEMRIYNWMFRGEMHSIQLEMDHALYSELKGTADFERLIVDPRQSKALQEIITQLQVYGYDSDETARLALSFVGHIPYNALETEDINYAYTTIYTNQGVCSDKSILAAALIAKLGYGVALLNFNDEQHMAIGIKCKNGEYLGYCFAEATRYYRVTYVPDTYQENVRLTSTPDVVEIADGKVFDASRDIQEIKEFKQWETRLKQLEKEIENNPADISKVKEYNELAGRIQEFLGT
;
A
#
# COMPACT_ATOMS: atom_id res chain seq x y z
N MET A 1 -41.04 -12.92 -16.54
CA MET A 1 -41.24 -11.90 -15.48
C MET A 1 -39.89 -11.26 -15.21
N LYS A 2 -39.62 -10.11 -15.83
CA LYS A 2 -38.37 -9.35 -15.66
C LYS A 2 -38.42 -8.61 -14.32
N ARG A 3 -37.46 -8.82 -13.44
CA ARG A 3 -37.32 -8.06 -12.19
C ARG A 3 -36.33 -6.93 -12.42
N ILE A 4 -36.84 -5.73 -12.26
CA ILE A 4 -36.21 -4.43 -12.41
C ILE A 4 -35.13 -4.28 -11.33
N VAL A 5 -33.90 -3.96 -11.72
CA VAL A 5 -32.85 -3.48 -10.82
C VAL A 5 -32.92 -1.96 -10.80
N SER A 6 -32.97 -1.42 -9.60
CA SER A 6 -33.24 -0.03 -9.24
C SER A 6 -32.25 0.97 -9.83
N GLU A 7 -32.79 2.10 -10.30
CA GLU A 7 -32.10 3.38 -10.41
C GLU A 7 -31.28 3.66 -9.14
N LYS A 8 -29.95 3.82 -9.29
CA LYS A 8 -29.17 4.65 -8.37
C LYS A 8 -29.09 6.02 -9.02
N GLU A 9 -29.75 6.99 -8.39
CA GLU A 9 -29.82 8.37 -8.81
C GLU A 9 -28.41 8.99 -8.93
N VAL A 10 -28.17 9.68 -10.04
CA VAL A 10 -27.07 10.63 -10.20
C VAL A 10 -27.33 11.83 -9.28
N PRO A 11 -26.35 12.29 -8.47
CA PRO A 11 -26.53 13.51 -7.67
C PRO A 11 -26.88 14.69 -8.59
N LYS A 12 -28.04 15.31 -8.37
CA LYS A 12 -28.63 16.39 -9.19
C LYS A 12 -27.83 17.71 -9.22
N ASN A 13 -26.58 17.75 -8.75
CA ASN A 13 -25.85 19.01 -8.55
C ASN A 13 -24.55 19.18 -9.36
N ILE A 14 -24.40 18.50 -10.51
CA ILE A 14 -23.22 18.67 -11.40
C ILE A 14 -23.63 18.94 -12.86
N LYS A 15 -24.80 19.54 -13.10
CA LYS A 15 -25.09 20.10 -14.43
C LYS A 15 -24.69 21.57 -14.45
N GLY A 16 -23.50 21.85 -14.99
CA GLY A 16 -22.99 23.21 -15.23
C GLY A 16 -21.74 23.62 -14.46
N ASP A 17 -21.10 22.71 -13.71
CA ASP A 17 -19.82 22.99 -13.04
C ASP A 17 -18.63 22.87 -14.02
N ASN A 18 -17.93 23.99 -14.26
CA ASN A 18 -16.77 24.07 -15.17
C ASN A 18 -15.42 23.85 -14.47
N THR A 19 -15.40 23.40 -13.20
CA THR A 19 -14.15 23.12 -12.49
C THR A 19 -13.32 22.02 -13.17
N PRO A 20 -11.99 22.01 -12.99
CA PRO A 20 -11.12 20.94 -13.50
C PRO A 20 -11.46 19.55 -12.94
N LEU A 21 -12.14 19.48 -11.80
CA LEU A 21 -12.59 18.25 -11.15
C LEU A 21 -13.87 17.71 -11.82
N ALA A 22 -14.87 18.56 -12.07
CA ALA A 22 -16.09 18.21 -12.79
C ALA A 22 -15.81 17.72 -14.22
N ARG A 23 -14.90 18.40 -14.94
CA ARG A 23 -14.45 17.97 -16.28
C ARG A 23 -13.69 16.64 -16.26
N ARG A 24 -13.04 16.28 -15.14
CA ARG A 24 -12.39 14.95 -14.98
C ARG A 24 -13.43 13.86 -14.70
N PHE A 25 -14.49 14.17 -13.96
CA PHE A 25 -15.57 13.24 -13.67
C PHE A 25 -16.41 12.92 -14.92
N GLU A 26 -16.83 13.92 -15.70
CA GLU A 26 -17.59 13.71 -16.96
C GLU A 26 -16.82 12.86 -17.98
N ARG A 27 -15.50 13.09 -18.12
CA ARG A 27 -14.65 12.28 -19.01
C ARG A 27 -14.52 10.83 -18.58
N ARG A 28 -14.55 10.55 -17.27
CA ARG A 28 -14.55 9.18 -16.74
C ARG A 28 -15.91 8.50 -16.95
N PHE A 29 -17.00 9.26 -16.78
CA PHE A 29 -18.36 8.75 -16.98
C PHE A 29 -18.63 8.34 -18.44
N HIS A 30 -18.28 9.19 -19.41
CA HIS A 30 -18.45 8.85 -20.84
C HIS A 30 -17.55 7.71 -21.31
N ARG A 31 -16.36 7.55 -20.72
CA ARG A 31 -15.49 6.40 -21.01
C ARG A 31 -16.15 5.09 -20.55
N TRP A 32 -16.74 5.10 -19.37
CA TRP A 32 -17.45 3.95 -18.81
C TRP A 32 -18.72 3.59 -19.61
N GLU A 33 -19.47 4.57 -20.13
CA GLU A 33 -20.62 4.29 -21.01
C GLU A 33 -20.20 3.63 -22.33
N LYS A 34 -19.10 4.10 -22.92
CA LYS A 34 -18.61 3.60 -24.21
C LYS A 34 -18.09 2.15 -24.12
N GLU A 35 -17.41 1.81 -23.03
CA GLU A 35 -16.95 0.45 -22.74
C GLU A 35 -18.13 -0.54 -22.57
N LYS A 36 -19.30 -0.04 -22.16
CA LYS A 36 -20.51 -0.87 -21.98
C LYS A 36 -21.28 -1.14 -23.27
N GLU A 37 -21.14 -0.29 -24.29
CA GLU A 37 -21.75 -0.46 -25.60
C GLU A 37 -20.93 -1.40 -26.51
N GLU A 38 -19.60 -1.48 -26.34
CA GLU A 38 -18.75 -2.38 -27.13
C GLU A 38 -18.94 -3.87 -26.78
N ASP A 39 -19.44 -4.18 -25.57
CA ASP A 39 -19.74 -5.55 -25.13
C ASP A 39 -21.10 -6.10 -25.63
N LEU A 40 -21.83 -5.35 -26.46
CA LEU A 40 -23.19 -5.71 -26.91
C LEU A 40 -23.36 -5.74 -28.44
N GLN A 41 -22.35 -6.13 -29.21
CA GLN A 41 -22.53 -6.40 -30.64
C GLN A 41 -22.89 -7.88 -30.91
N PRO A 42 -23.95 -8.16 -31.68
CA PRO A 42 -24.37 -9.53 -32.00
C PRO A 42 -23.49 -10.12 -33.12
N VAL A 43 -23.06 -11.36 -32.94
CA VAL A 43 -22.35 -12.14 -33.97
C VAL A 43 -23.39 -12.82 -34.86
N ASP A 44 -23.55 -12.32 -36.09
CA ASP A 44 -24.34 -12.96 -37.15
C ASP A 44 -23.52 -14.06 -37.85
N GLY A 45 -24.13 -15.24 -38.04
CA GLY A 45 -23.59 -16.29 -38.90
C GLY A 45 -24.01 -17.71 -38.52
N MET A 46 -25.24 -18.12 -38.87
CA MET A 46 -25.63 -19.53 -38.92
C MET A 46 -25.02 -20.22 -40.15
N THR A 47 -24.49 -21.44 -40.00
CA THR A 47 -24.76 -22.54 -40.94
C THR A 47 -24.65 -23.90 -40.23
N GLU A 48 -25.80 -24.58 -40.24
CA GLU A 48 -26.09 -26.01 -40.37
C GLU A 48 -25.33 -27.14 -39.62
N GLN A 49 -26.19 -27.99 -39.04
CA GLN A 49 -26.08 -29.43 -38.79
C GLN A 49 -25.17 -29.91 -37.67
N MET A 50 -25.74 -30.08 -36.47
CA MET A 50 -25.48 -31.27 -35.66
C MET A 50 -26.75 -31.75 -34.96
N VAL A 51 -27.05 -33.02 -35.21
CA VAL A 51 -28.09 -33.85 -34.61
C VAL A 51 -28.06 -33.73 -33.09
N ALA A 52 -29.24 -33.51 -32.50
CA ALA A 52 -29.45 -33.49 -31.06
C ALA A 52 -29.02 -34.82 -30.42
N SER A 53 -27.92 -34.79 -29.66
CA SER A 53 -27.77 -35.68 -28.51
C SER A 53 -28.05 -34.84 -27.26
N GLU A 54 -29.22 -35.02 -26.66
CA GLU A 54 -29.49 -34.50 -25.33
C GLU A 54 -28.50 -35.15 -24.35
N ARG A 55 -27.40 -34.46 -24.05
CA ARG A 55 -26.59 -34.81 -22.87
C ARG A 55 -27.37 -34.36 -21.66
N VAL A 56 -28.19 -35.27 -21.14
CA VAL A 56 -28.75 -35.18 -19.79
C VAL A 56 -27.56 -35.11 -18.84
N PHE A 57 -27.23 -33.91 -18.37
CA PHE A 57 -26.30 -33.77 -17.26
C PHE A 57 -26.90 -34.56 -16.09
N PRO A 58 -26.18 -35.54 -15.50
CA PRO A 58 -26.73 -36.31 -14.41
C PRO A 58 -27.08 -35.35 -13.27
N ASN A 59 -28.28 -35.47 -12.71
CA ASN A 59 -28.81 -34.60 -11.65
C ASN A 59 -27.83 -34.42 -10.46
N SER A 60 -26.88 -35.35 -10.29
CA SER A 60 -25.79 -35.28 -9.31
C SER A 60 -24.80 -34.12 -9.53
N LEU A 61 -24.45 -33.78 -10.78
CA LEU A 61 -23.51 -32.70 -11.09
C LEU A 61 -24.11 -31.31 -10.84
N LEU A 62 -25.41 -31.16 -11.13
CA LEU A 62 -26.17 -29.95 -10.81
C LEU A 62 -26.29 -29.76 -9.29
N LEU A 63 -26.54 -30.86 -8.55
CA LEU A 63 -26.58 -30.86 -7.09
C LEU A 63 -25.23 -30.46 -6.47
N ILE A 64 -24.12 -30.98 -6.98
CA ILE A 64 -22.77 -30.62 -6.50
C ILE A 64 -22.49 -29.13 -6.74
N LEU A 65 -22.85 -28.60 -7.92
CA LEU A 65 -22.68 -27.18 -8.23
C LEU A 65 -23.53 -26.29 -7.31
N ILE A 66 -24.78 -26.67 -7.04
CA ILE A 66 -25.66 -25.94 -6.11
C ILE A 66 -25.09 -25.99 -4.69
N LEU A 67 -24.61 -27.14 -4.23
CA LEU A 67 -23.98 -27.29 -2.91
C LEU A 67 -22.70 -26.46 -2.80
N LEU A 68 -21.88 -26.37 -3.85
CA LEU A 68 -20.71 -25.50 -3.91
C LEU A 68 -21.10 -24.02 -3.84
N ILE A 69 -22.10 -23.59 -4.61
CA ILE A 69 -22.60 -22.21 -4.58
C ILE A 69 -23.17 -21.87 -3.22
N MET A 70 -23.95 -22.78 -2.61
CA MET A 70 -24.46 -22.59 -1.25
C MET A 70 -23.33 -22.57 -0.22
N PHE A 71 -22.32 -23.42 -0.33
CA PHE A 71 -21.16 -23.41 0.56
C PHE A 71 -20.39 -22.10 0.44
N VAL A 72 -20.11 -21.61 -0.77
CA VAL A 72 -19.49 -20.29 -0.99
C VAL A 72 -20.39 -19.17 -0.44
N ALA A 73 -21.71 -19.26 -0.62
CA ALA A 73 -22.64 -18.28 -0.08
C ALA A 73 -22.68 -18.31 1.46
N LEU A 74 -22.65 -19.48 2.09
CA LEU A 74 -22.62 -19.66 3.54
C LEU A 74 -21.29 -19.21 4.13
N VAL A 75 -20.16 -19.48 3.47
CA VAL A 75 -18.84 -18.93 3.86
C VAL A 75 -18.88 -17.41 3.76
N ARG A 76 -19.45 -16.84 2.68
CA ARG A 76 -19.60 -15.39 2.55
C ARG A 76 -20.54 -14.79 3.58
N ILE A 77 -21.65 -15.43 3.91
CA ILE A 77 -22.60 -14.98 4.94
C ILE A 77 -21.96 -15.08 6.34
N GLY A 78 -21.23 -16.16 6.62
CA GLY A 78 -20.49 -16.33 7.86
C GLY A 78 -19.38 -15.28 8.02
N GLN A 79 -18.64 -15.00 6.94
CA GLN A 79 -17.70 -13.88 6.89
C GLN A 79 -18.41 -12.54 7.12
N GLN A 80 -19.50 -12.26 6.39
CA GLN A 80 -20.27 -11.01 6.52
C GLN A 80 -20.82 -10.81 7.94
N SER A 81 -21.28 -11.87 8.62
CA SER A 81 -21.79 -11.81 9.99
C SER A 81 -20.68 -11.58 11.01
N TYR A 82 -19.47 -12.11 10.77
CA TYR A 82 -18.29 -11.84 11.58
C TYR A 82 -17.79 -10.39 11.44
N TYR A 83 -17.96 -9.79 10.25
CA TYR A 83 -17.54 -8.40 9.98
C TYR A 83 -18.51 -7.31 10.47
N ASN A 84 -19.68 -7.68 11.01
CA ASN A 84 -20.77 -6.77 11.36
C ASN A 84 -20.95 -6.54 12.88
N GLU A 85 -20.00 -6.94 13.72
CA GLU A 85 -20.00 -6.50 15.12
C GLU A 85 -19.68 -5.00 15.17
N GLU A 86 -20.65 -4.22 15.63
CA GLU A 86 -20.44 -2.82 16.02
C GLU A 86 -19.43 -2.81 17.17
N CYS A 87 -18.39 -2.00 17.05
CA CYS A 87 -17.40 -1.89 18.11
C CYS A 87 -18.04 -1.29 19.37
N ILE A 88 -17.90 -1.98 20.49
CA ILE A 88 -18.53 -1.59 21.77
C ILE A 88 -17.62 -0.65 22.58
N ASP A 89 -16.29 -0.84 22.48
CA ASP A 89 -15.28 -0.04 23.17
C ASP A 89 -14.22 0.42 22.16
N CYS A 90 -14.49 1.57 21.53
CA CYS A 90 -13.66 2.13 20.47
C CYS A 90 -13.18 3.54 20.78
N GLU A 91 -11.90 3.78 20.49
CA GLU A 91 -11.29 5.09 20.54
C GLU A 91 -11.07 5.62 19.10
N MET A 92 -11.56 6.83 18.81
CA MET A 92 -11.19 7.50 17.56
C MET A 92 -9.77 8.07 17.67
N ARG A 93 -8.87 7.64 16.77
CA ARG A 93 -7.52 8.16 16.69
C ARG A 93 -7.23 8.81 15.35
N ILE A 94 -6.54 9.94 15.40
CA ILE A 94 -6.11 10.69 14.22
C ILE A 94 -4.59 10.55 14.07
N TYR A 95 -4.15 10.14 12.90
CA TYR A 95 -2.74 10.08 12.53
C TYR A 95 -2.46 11.18 11.53
N ASN A 96 -1.46 12.02 11.83
CA ASN A 96 -1.05 13.11 10.95
C ASN A 96 0.42 12.92 10.59
N TRP A 97 0.77 13.08 9.33
CA TRP A 97 2.15 13.00 8.88
C TRP A 97 2.40 13.87 7.65
N MET A 98 3.67 14.17 7.39
CA MET A 98 4.09 14.90 6.20
C MET A 98 4.53 13.91 5.12
N PHE A 99 4.11 14.14 3.88
CA PHE A 99 4.60 13.39 2.74
C PHE A 99 4.73 14.35 1.55
N ARG A 100 5.93 14.43 0.97
CA ARG A 100 6.23 15.30 -0.19
C ARG A 100 5.76 16.76 -0.01
N GLY A 101 5.94 17.30 1.20
CA GLY A 101 5.59 18.69 1.51
C GLY A 101 4.11 18.92 1.81
N GLU A 102 3.27 17.89 1.79
CA GLU A 102 1.84 17.97 2.12
C GLU A 102 1.54 17.27 3.44
N MET A 103 0.63 17.85 4.23
CA MET A 103 0.13 17.24 5.46
C MET A 103 -1.03 16.30 5.12
N HIS A 104 -0.91 15.04 5.53
CA HIS A 104 -1.95 14.03 5.40
C HIS A 104 -2.50 13.67 6.77
N SER A 105 -3.76 13.22 6.76
CA SER A 105 -4.46 12.80 7.97
C SER A 105 -5.31 11.58 7.67
N ILE A 106 -5.28 10.58 8.56
CA ILE A 106 -6.28 9.50 8.56
C ILE A 106 -6.88 9.37 9.95
N GLN A 107 -8.13 8.94 10.00
CA GLN A 107 -8.87 8.75 11.22
C GLN A 107 -9.32 7.30 11.33
N LEU A 108 -8.90 6.61 12.39
CA LEU A 108 -9.22 5.21 12.61
C LEU A 108 -10.02 5.04 13.89
N GLU A 109 -11.01 4.15 13.83
CA GLU A 109 -11.75 3.68 14.99
C GLU A 109 -11.01 2.47 15.58
N MET A 110 -10.47 2.63 16.79
CA MET A 110 -9.57 1.67 17.44
C MET A 110 -10.30 0.85 18.51
N ASP A 111 -10.68 -0.36 18.13
CA ASP A 111 -11.27 -1.40 18.98
C ASP A 111 -10.30 -1.94 20.05
N HIS A 112 -10.63 -1.64 21.32
CA HIS A 112 -9.87 -2.07 22.49
C HIS A 112 -9.94 -3.58 22.75
N ALA A 113 -11.06 -4.22 22.42
CA ALA A 113 -11.23 -5.65 22.56
C ALA A 113 -10.35 -6.39 21.54
N LEU A 114 -10.36 -5.94 20.29
CA LEU A 114 -9.50 -6.49 19.24
C LEU A 114 -8.01 -6.37 19.61
N TYR A 115 -7.57 -5.20 20.09
CA TYR A 115 -6.20 -5.04 20.57
C TYR A 115 -5.87 -6.03 21.70
N SER A 116 -6.77 -6.17 22.67
CA SER A 116 -6.58 -7.09 23.80
C SER A 116 -6.48 -8.55 23.37
N GLU A 117 -7.22 -8.96 22.33
CA GLU A 117 -7.15 -10.32 21.76
C GLU A 117 -5.86 -10.60 20.97
N LEU A 118 -5.39 -9.61 20.21
CA LEU A 118 -4.19 -9.74 19.38
C LEU A 118 -2.90 -9.60 20.18
N LYS A 119 -2.94 -8.87 21.30
CA LYS A 119 -1.79 -8.68 22.16
C LYS A 119 -1.35 -10.00 22.80
N GLY A 120 -0.06 -10.32 22.68
CA GLY A 120 0.54 -11.50 23.31
C GLY A 120 0.16 -12.84 22.66
N THR A 121 -0.49 -12.82 21.49
CA THR A 121 -0.88 -14.02 20.73
C THR A 121 -0.20 -14.11 19.37
N ALA A 122 1.00 -13.52 19.25
CA ALA A 122 1.74 -13.42 18.01
C ALA A 122 1.95 -14.81 17.37
N ASP A 123 1.18 -15.06 16.30
CA ASP A 123 1.32 -16.22 15.43
C ASP A 123 1.91 -15.70 14.13
N PHE A 124 3.18 -16.03 13.86
CA PHE A 124 3.94 -15.48 12.74
C PHE A 124 3.21 -15.66 11.40
N GLU A 125 2.48 -16.77 11.22
CA GLU A 125 1.71 -17.05 10.01
C GLU A 125 0.50 -16.11 9.83
N ARG A 126 0.07 -15.44 10.91
CA ARG A 126 -1.13 -14.60 10.94
C ARG A 126 -0.86 -13.11 11.15
N LEU A 127 0.35 -12.73 11.55
CA LEU A 127 0.74 -11.32 11.80
C LEU A 127 0.28 -10.35 10.71
N ILE A 128 0.30 -10.80 9.46
CA ILE A 128 -0.06 -10.02 8.27
C ILE A 128 -1.50 -10.29 7.80
N VAL A 129 -1.91 -11.56 7.78
CA VAL A 129 -3.14 -12.01 7.08
C VAL A 129 -4.33 -12.29 8.00
N ASP A 130 -4.21 -12.04 9.31
CA ASP A 130 -5.31 -12.28 10.25
C ASP A 130 -6.59 -11.54 9.81
N PRO A 131 -7.72 -12.25 9.59
CA PRO A 131 -8.96 -11.63 9.15
C PRO A 131 -9.52 -10.56 10.10
N ARG A 132 -9.20 -10.63 11.40
CA ARG A 132 -9.69 -9.71 12.44
C ARG A 132 -9.22 -8.28 12.22
N GLN A 133 -7.98 -8.10 11.78
CA GLN A 133 -7.40 -6.79 11.48
C GLN A 133 -7.78 -6.25 10.09
N SER A 134 -8.39 -7.06 9.22
CA SER A 134 -8.65 -6.71 7.82
C SER A 134 -9.52 -5.46 7.65
N LYS A 135 -10.49 -5.23 8.55
CA LYS A 135 -11.35 -4.03 8.53
C LYS A 135 -10.54 -2.76 8.74
N ALA A 136 -9.72 -2.70 9.79
CA ALA A 136 -8.87 -1.55 10.08
C ALA A 136 -7.85 -1.29 8.97
N LEU A 137 -7.20 -2.34 8.46
CA LEU A 137 -6.27 -2.22 7.34
C LEU A 137 -6.98 -1.73 6.05
N GLN A 138 -8.21 -2.18 5.80
CA GLN A 138 -8.99 -1.71 4.64
C GLN A 138 -9.38 -0.24 4.77
N GLU A 139 -9.70 0.21 5.98
CA GLU A 139 -10.04 1.60 6.26
C GLU A 139 -8.86 2.53 5.97
N ILE A 140 -7.64 2.15 6.41
CA ILE A 140 -6.40 2.85 6.08
C ILE A 140 -6.26 2.96 4.56
N ILE A 141 -6.34 1.85 3.83
CA ILE A 141 -6.21 1.86 2.36
C ILE A 141 -7.25 2.78 1.71
N THR A 142 -8.50 2.73 2.18
CA THR A 142 -9.59 3.54 1.63
C THR A 142 -9.32 5.03 1.80
N GLN A 143 -8.82 5.45 2.96
CA GLN A 143 -8.46 6.85 3.20
C GLN A 143 -7.21 7.28 2.43
N LEU A 144 -6.19 6.43 2.32
CA LEU A 144 -4.99 6.73 1.53
C LEU A 144 -5.29 6.86 0.02
N GLN A 145 -6.27 6.13 -0.50
CA GLN A 145 -6.73 6.25 -1.89
C GLN A 145 -7.37 7.60 -2.20
N VAL A 146 -7.80 8.37 -1.20
CA VAL A 146 -8.28 9.75 -1.39
C VAL A 146 -7.13 10.69 -1.77
N TYR A 147 -5.92 10.42 -1.25
CA TYR A 147 -4.73 11.22 -1.50
C TYR A 147 -3.91 10.74 -2.71
N GLY A 148 -3.83 9.42 -2.92
CA GLY A 148 -3.07 8.84 -4.03
C GLY A 148 -3.75 9.06 -5.40
N TYR A 149 -2.99 9.52 -6.39
CA TYR A 149 -3.52 9.68 -7.75
C TYR A 149 -3.58 8.36 -8.54
N ASP A 150 -2.77 7.38 -8.16
CA ASP A 150 -2.80 6.00 -8.64
C ASP A 150 -2.38 5.04 -7.52
N SER A 151 -2.39 3.74 -7.81
CA SER A 151 -2.10 2.74 -6.79
C SER A 151 -0.65 2.72 -6.32
N ASP A 152 0.31 3.11 -7.17
CA ASP A 152 1.73 3.16 -6.78
C ASP A 152 1.96 4.35 -5.84
N GLU A 153 1.30 5.48 -6.08
CA GLU A 153 1.30 6.59 -5.14
C GLU A 153 0.60 6.22 -3.82
N THR A 154 -0.52 5.49 -3.86
CA THR A 154 -1.14 4.98 -2.64
C THR A 154 -0.20 4.06 -1.87
N ALA A 155 0.59 3.22 -2.55
CA ALA A 155 1.63 2.40 -1.91
C ALA A 155 2.73 3.27 -1.27
N ARG A 156 3.23 4.30 -1.97
CA ARG A 156 4.20 5.25 -1.38
C ARG A 156 3.64 5.97 -0.16
N LEU A 157 2.38 6.39 -0.21
CA LEU A 157 1.67 6.98 0.92
C LEU A 157 1.54 6.01 2.09
N ALA A 158 1.25 4.74 1.83
CA ALA A 158 1.17 3.70 2.86
C ALA A 158 2.54 3.48 3.53
N LEU A 159 3.62 3.38 2.76
CA LEU A 159 4.99 3.32 3.29
C LEU A 159 5.32 4.57 4.11
N SER A 160 4.92 5.74 3.62
CA SER A 160 5.14 7.00 4.34
C SER A 160 4.39 7.06 5.65
N PHE A 161 3.13 6.64 5.67
CA PHE A 161 2.32 6.55 6.87
C PHE A 161 2.99 5.65 7.91
N VAL A 162 3.39 4.44 7.51
CA VAL A 162 4.08 3.50 8.41
C VAL A 162 5.41 4.07 8.88
N GLY A 163 6.20 4.66 7.99
CA GLY A 163 7.49 5.28 8.32
C GLY A 163 7.40 6.46 9.30
N HIS A 164 6.21 7.04 9.51
CA HIS A 164 5.98 8.11 10.50
C HIS A 164 5.49 7.62 11.85
N ILE A 165 5.08 6.35 11.98
CA ILE A 165 4.79 5.77 13.30
C ILE A 165 6.08 5.82 14.15
N PRO A 166 6.07 6.34 15.38
CA PRO A 166 7.25 6.41 16.24
C PRO A 166 8.00 5.08 16.39
N TYR A 167 9.33 5.14 16.38
CA TYR A 167 10.17 3.96 16.64
C TYR A 167 10.23 3.68 18.15
N ASN A 168 10.02 2.43 18.56
CA ASN A 168 10.08 2.04 19.96
C ASN A 168 11.39 1.32 20.32
N ALA A 169 12.46 2.08 20.60
CA ALA A 169 13.78 1.50 20.91
C ALA A 169 13.84 0.72 22.24
N LEU A 170 12.80 0.79 23.09
CA LEU A 170 12.75 0.12 24.39
C LEU A 170 12.05 -1.25 24.35
N GLU A 171 11.46 -1.62 23.22
CA GLU A 171 10.76 -2.90 23.04
C GLU A 171 11.71 -3.95 22.48
N THR A 172 11.84 -5.06 23.22
CA THR A 172 12.93 -6.02 22.99
C THR A 172 12.47 -7.45 22.73
N GLU A 173 11.17 -7.79 22.85
CA GLU A 173 10.79 -9.22 22.93
C GLU A 173 9.59 -9.68 22.09
N ASP A 174 8.60 -8.84 21.75
CA ASP A 174 7.39 -9.31 21.04
C ASP A 174 7.24 -8.70 19.64
N ILE A 175 6.99 -9.56 18.64
CA ILE A 175 6.56 -9.14 17.30
C ILE A 175 5.05 -8.91 17.32
N ASN A 176 4.61 -7.75 16.84
CA ASN A 176 3.23 -7.31 16.90
C ASN A 176 2.45 -7.62 15.61
N TYR A 177 1.15 -7.92 15.73
CA TYR A 177 0.22 -7.87 14.61
C TYR A 177 0.17 -6.45 14.03
N ALA A 178 -0.10 -6.33 12.72
CA ALA A 178 -0.21 -5.03 12.07
C ALA A 178 -1.19 -4.09 12.78
N TYR A 179 -2.34 -4.61 13.24
CA TYR A 179 -3.29 -3.85 14.03
C TYR A 179 -2.70 -3.34 15.36
N THR A 180 -1.95 -4.17 16.05
CA THR A 180 -1.31 -3.82 17.33
C THR A 180 -0.34 -2.67 17.16
N THR A 181 0.48 -2.68 16.10
CA THR A 181 1.41 -1.57 15.77
C THR A 181 0.68 -0.26 15.50
N ILE A 182 -0.47 -0.31 14.81
CA ILE A 182 -1.32 0.87 14.62
C ILE A 182 -1.88 1.32 15.99
N TYR A 183 -2.46 0.38 16.75
CA TYR A 183 -3.10 0.64 18.04
C TYR A 183 -2.16 1.20 19.09
N THR A 184 -0.90 0.80 19.14
CA THR A 184 0.08 1.37 20.07
C THR A 184 0.70 2.65 19.53
N ASN A 185 0.56 2.91 18.22
CA ASN A 185 1.23 3.99 17.51
C ASN A 185 2.75 4.02 17.77
N GLN A 186 3.35 2.83 17.84
CA GLN A 186 4.79 2.65 17.99
C GLN A 186 5.19 1.23 17.55
N GLY A 187 6.46 1.03 17.24
CA GLY A 187 7.01 -0.32 17.00
C GLY A 187 8.47 -0.29 16.58
N VAL A 188 9.10 -1.47 16.58
CA VAL A 188 10.47 -1.66 16.07
C VAL A 188 10.47 -1.97 14.56
N CYS A 189 11.64 -2.25 13.98
CA CYS A 189 11.78 -2.52 12.54
C CYS A 189 10.88 -3.67 12.05
N SER A 190 10.71 -4.74 12.84
CA SER A 190 9.85 -5.88 12.50
C SER A 190 8.37 -5.52 12.47
N ASP A 191 7.85 -4.88 13.53
CA ASP A 191 6.44 -4.49 13.65
C ASP A 191 6.01 -3.59 12.49
N LYS A 192 6.86 -2.61 12.19
CA LYS A 192 6.63 -1.65 11.12
C LYS A 192 6.70 -2.33 9.76
N SER A 193 7.63 -3.27 9.55
CA SER A 193 7.71 -4.06 8.32
C SER A 193 6.50 -4.97 8.11
N ILE A 194 5.98 -5.58 9.17
CA ILE A 194 4.75 -6.39 9.13
C ILE A 194 3.54 -5.53 8.75
N LEU A 195 3.39 -4.36 9.39
CA LEU A 195 2.32 -3.44 9.03
C LEU A 195 2.44 -2.95 7.58
N ALA A 196 3.64 -2.56 7.15
CA ALA A 196 3.87 -2.14 5.77
C ALA A 196 3.54 -3.27 4.78
N ALA A 197 4.04 -4.49 5.03
CA ALA A 197 3.74 -5.65 4.19
C ALA A 197 2.23 -5.93 4.11
N ALA A 198 1.51 -5.82 5.23
CA ALA A 198 0.06 -6.01 5.26
C ALA A 198 -0.69 -4.98 4.40
N LEU A 199 -0.32 -3.70 4.48
CA LEU A 199 -0.94 -2.64 3.68
C LEU A 199 -0.61 -2.80 2.18
N ILE A 200 0.65 -3.10 1.86
CA ILE A 200 1.09 -3.28 0.46
C ILE A 200 0.46 -4.53 -0.17
N ALA A 201 0.37 -5.65 0.56
CA ALA A 201 -0.35 -6.84 0.12
C ALA A 201 -1.83 -6.53 -0.13
N LYS A 202 -2.47 -5.75 0.75
CA LYS A 202 -3.88 -5.37 0.62
C LYS A 202 -4.14 -4.43 -0.57
N LEU A 203 -3.13 -3.65 -0.98
CA LEU A 203 -3.15 -2.87 -2.23
C LEU A 203 -2.96 -3.76 -3.50
N GLY A 204 -2.72 -5.05 -3.32
CA GLY A 204 -2.62 -6.06 -4.36
C GLY A 204 -1.22 -6.20 -4.97
N TYR A 205 -0.19 -5.62 -4.36
CA TYR A 205 1.19 -5.77 -4.82
C TYR A 205 1.80 -7.07 -4.35
N GLY A 206 2.71 -7.61 -5.15
CA GLY A 206 3.60 -8.65 -4.66
C GLY A 206 4.51 -8.05 -3.59
N VAL A 207 4.64 -8.71 -2.45
CA VAL A 207 5.42 -8.20 -1.31
C VAL A 207 6.06 -9.33 -0.53
N ALA A 208 7.23 -9.06 0.04
CA ALA A 208 8.01 -9.96 0.88
C ALA A 208 8.56 -9.21 2.10
N LEU A 209 8.85 -9.92 3.19
CA LEU A 209 9.72 -9.42 4.25
C LEU A 209 11.18 -9.69 3.88
N LEU A 210 12.06 -8.74 4.22
CA LEU A 210 13.51 -8.85 4.05
C LEU A 210 14.16 -8.85 5.44
N ASN A 211 14.59 -10.03 5.89
CA ASN A 211 15.19 -10.20 7.20
C ASN A 211 16.72 -10.20 7.10
N PHE A 212 17.35 -9.13 7.57
CA PHE A 212 18.79 -8.99 7.66
C PHE A 212 19.25 -9.43 9.06
N ASN A 213 19.42 -10.74 9.23
CA ASN A 213 19.67 -11.35 10.54
C ASN A 213 20.96 -10.83 11.21
N ASP A 214 22.03 -10.62 10.43
CA ASP A 214 23.32 -10.15 10.94
C ASP A 214 23.23 -8.73 11.53
N GLU A 215 22.41 -7.88 10.91
CA GLU A 215 22.18 -6.50 11.32
C GLU A 215 20.98 -6.33 12.27
N GLN A 216 20.27 -7.41 12.59
CA GLN A 216 19.01 -7.38 13.35
C GLN A 216 18.00 -6.37 12.78
N HIS A 217 17.92 -6.30 11.45
CA HIS A 217 17.06 -5.35 10.75
C HIS A 217 16.02 -6.08 9.90
N MET A 218 14.81 -5.52 9.85
CA MET A 218 13.75 -5.98 8.96
C MET A 218 13.28 -4.81 8.12
N ALA A 219 13.15 -5.07 6.83
CA ALA A 219 12.52 -4.18 5.85
C ALA A 219 11.50 -4.97 5.03
N ILE A 220 10.89 -4.32 4.04
CA ILE A 220 10.03 -5.03 3.08
C ILE A 220 10.63 -4.98 1.68
N GLY A 221 10.28 -5.98 0.89
CA GLY A 221 10.50 -6.03 -0.54
C GLY A 221 9.18 -5.87 -1.27
N ILE A 222 9.08 -4.92 -2.21
CA ILE A 222 7.90 -4.78 -3.10
C ILE A 222 8.27 -5.30 -4.48
N LYS A 223 7.48 -6.22 -5.03
CA LYS A 223 7.73 -6.83 -6.34
C LYS A 223 7.79 -5.73 -7.38
N CYS A 224 8.90 -5.66 -8.09
CA CYS A 224 9.18 -4.57 -9.02
C CYS A 224 9.99 -5.07 -10.21
N LYS A 225 10.09 -4.26 -11.26
CA LYS A 225 11.01 -4.56 -12.36
C LYS A 225 12.46 -4.35 -11.90
N ASN A 226 13.30 -5.36 -12.10
CA ASN A 226 14.72 -5.37 -11.72
C ASN A 226 14.97 -5.34 -10.20
N GLY A 227 14.09 -5.92 -9.39
CA GLY A 227 14.29 -6.02 -7.94
C GLY A 227 15.53 -6.85 -7.58
N GLU A 228 16.38 -6.30 -6.72
CA GLU A 228 17.68 -6.88 -6.34
C GLU A 228 17.54 -8.08 -5.38
N TYR A 229 16.43 -8.13 -4.62
CA TYR A 229 16.19 -9.16 -3.61
C TYR A 229 15.17 -10.17 -4.13
N LEU A 230 15.63 -11.11 -4.97
CA LEU A 230 14.79 -12.13 -5.62
C LEU A 230 13.59 -11.54 -6.40
N GLY A 231 13.80 -10.40 -7.08
CA GLY A 231 12.74 -9.72 -7.83
C GLY A 231 11.93 -8.70 -7.03
N TYR A 232 12.28 -8.47 -5.77
CA TYR A 232 11.70 -7.42 -4.94
C TYR A 232 12.64 -6.21 -4.83
N CYS A 233 12.06 -5.01 -4.92
CA CYS A 233 12.72 -3.75 -4.62
C CYS A 233 12.68 -3.49 -3.13
N PHE A 234 13.81 -3.04 -2.58
CA PHE A 234 13.90 -2.64 -1.18
C PHE A 234 12.96 -1.47 -0.87
N ALA A 235 12.24 -1.56 0.25
CA ALA A 235 11.52 -0.44 0.84
C ALA A 235 11.68 -0.46 2.36
N GLU A 236 12.13 0.67 2.89
CA GLU A 236 12.32 0.85 4.33
C GLU A 236 10.98 1.09 5.04
N ALA A 237 10.81 0.50 6.22
CA ALA A 237 9.59 0.61 7.03
C ALA A 237 9.77 1.50 8.26
N THR A 238 11.00 1.66 8.76
CA THR A 238 11.32 2.48 9.95
C THR A 238 11.25 3.98 9.66
N ARG A 239 11.48 4.36 8.40
CA ARG A 239 11.39 5.72 7.89
C ARG A 239 11.05 5.66 6.41
N TYR A 240 10.32 6.67 5.92
CA TYR A 240 10.07 6.75 4.49
C TYR A 240 11.33 7.13 3.70
N TYR A 241 11.73 6.22 2.82
CA TYR A 241 12.66 6.49 1.73
C TYR A 241 11.99 6.12 0.40
N ARG A 242 12.58 6.55 -0.71
CA ARG A 242 12.11 6.14 -2.04
C ARG A 242 12.34 4.64 -2.21
N VAL A 243 11.40 3.96 -2.86
CA VAL A 243 11.55 2.52 -3.13
C VAL A 243 12.82 2.31 -3.96
N THR A 244 13.56 1.23 -3.71
CA THR A 244 14.93 0.94 -4.21
C THR A 244 16.06 1.72 -3.54
N TYR A 245 15.78 2.68 -2.66
CA TYR A 245 16.83 3.36 -1.91
C TYR A 245 17.19 2.57 -0.64
N VAL A 246 18.42 2.08 -0.57
CA VAL A 246 18.99 1.49 0.64
C VAL A 246 19.85 2.55 1.34
N PRO A 247 19.48 3.02 2.54
CA PRO A 247 20.30 3.95 3.32
C PRO A 247 21.70 3.39 3.63
N ASP A 248 22.72 4.25 3.52
CA ASP A 248 24.11 3.89 3.85
C ASP A 248 24.29 3.54 5.33
N THR A 249 23.47 4.13 6.20
CA THR A 249 23.48 3.91 7.66
C THR A 249 22.08 4.09 8.23
N TYR A 250 21.74 3.24 9.18
CA TYR A 250 20.52 3.26 9.97
C TYR A 250 20.73 3.96 11.32
N GLN A 251 19.66 4.05 12.12
CA GLN A 251 19.79 4.42 13.54
C GLN A 251 20.87 3.51 14.18
N GLU A 252 21.67 4.08 15.08
CA GLU A 252 22.81 3.40 15.73
C GLU A 252 24.00 3.02 14.81
N ASN A 253 24.10 3.60 13.60
CA ASN A 253 25.18 3.37 12.63
C ASN A 253 25.23 1.95 12.03
N VAL A 254 24.12 1.21 12.07
CA VAL A 254 24.00 -0.10 11.42
C VAL A 254 24.05 0.08 9.90
N ARG A 255 24.74 -0.82 9.19
CA ARG A 255 24.80 -0.85 7.71
C ARG A 255 24.38 -2.22 7.23
N LEU A 256 23.45 -2.29 6.29
CA LEU A 256 23.03 -3.55 5.68
C LEU A 256 24.11 -4.03 4.72
N THR A 257 24.74 -5.14 5.06
CA THR A 257 25.81 -5.78 4.27
C THR A 257 25.51 -7.25 3.98
N SER A 258 24.66 -7.89 4.79
CA SER A 258 24.22 -9.26 4.58
C SER A 258 23.20 -9.38 3.43
N THR A 259 23.03 -10.60 2.92
CA THR A 259 21.90 -10.93 2.05
C THR A 259 20.72 -11.32 2.94
N PRO A 260 19.53 -10.71 2.78
CA PRO A 260 18.41 -10.99 3.65
C PRO A 260 17.78 -12.35 3.34
N ASP A 261 17.19 -12.97 4.36
CA ASP A 261 16.19 -14.00 4.13
C ASP A 261 14.91 -13.34 3.59
N VAL A 262 14.46 -13.81 2.43
CA VAL A 262 13.27 -13.29 1.76
C VAL A 262 12.07 -14.18 2.08
N VAL A 263 11.09 -13.63 2.80
CA VAL A 263 9.84 -14.32 3.11
C VAL A 263 8.72 -13.72 2.27
N GLU A 264 8.33 -14.41 1.20
CA GLU A 264 7.22 -13.97 0.35
C GLU A 264 5.90 -13.98 1.14
N ILE A 265 5.19 -12.86 1.10
CA ILE A 265 3.93 -12.66 1.82
C ILE A 265 2.74 -12.77 0.86
N ALA A 266 2.87 -12.16 -0.31
CA ALA A 266 1.86 -12.23 -1.34
C ALA A 266 2.51 -12.16 -2.72
N ASP A 267 1.99 -12.94 -3.66
CA ASP A 267 2.15 -12.65 -5.07
C ASP A 267 1.11 -11.61 -5.48
N GLY A 268 1.47 -10.74 -6.42
CA GLY A 268 0.62 -9.64 -6.82
C GLY A 268 1.22 -8.83 -7.95
N LYS A 269 0.60 -7.67 -8.21
CA LYS A 269 1.07 -6.78 -9.27
C LYS A 269 2.45 -6.21 -8.96
N VAL A 270 3.11 -5.79 -10.03
CA VAL A 270 4.44 -5.17 -10.01
C VAL A 270 4.29 -3.68 -9.72
N PHE A 271 5.07 -3.15 -8.78
CA PHE A 271 5.19 -1.73 -8.48
C PHE A 271 6.10 -1.04 -9.50
N ASP A 272 5.66 0.12 -10.02
CA ASP A 272 6.49 0.95 -10.88
C ASP A 272 7.40 1.88 -10.06
N ALA A 273 8.64 1.43 -9.86
CA ALA A 273 9.68 2.18 -9.17
C ALA A 273 10.39 3.23 -10.06
N SER A 274 9.96 3.46 -11.31
CA SER A 274 10.67 4.35 -12.25
C SER A 274 10.80 5.78 -11.71
N ARG A 275 9.76 6.29 -11.04
CA ARG A 275 9.79 7.60 -10.41
C ARG A 275 10.79 7.65 -9.24
N ASP A 276 10.76 6.65 -8.38
CA ASP A 276 11.68 6.52 -7.24
C ASP A 276 13.14 6.49 -7.71
N ILE A 277 13.44 5.67 -8.73
CA ILE A 277 14.77 5.56 -9.35
C ILE A 277 15.24 6.90 -9.91
N GLN A 278 14.35 7.66 -10.56
CA GLN A 278 14.67 8.99 -11.06
C GLN A 278 15.00 9.95 -9.90
N GLU A 279 14.15 10.00 -8.87
CA GLU A 279 14.36 10.86 -7.69
C GLU A 279 15.68 10.49 -6.97
N ILE A 280 16.01 9.21 -6.85
CA ILE A 280 17.29 8.73 -6.28
C ILE A 280 18.48 9.17 -7.14
N LYS A 281 18.35 9.13 -8.47
CA LYS A 281 19.42 9.56 -9.37
C LYS A 281 19.69 11.06 -9.24
N GLU A 282 18.64 11.88 -9.16
CA GLU A 282 18.73 13.32 -8.93
C GLU A 282 19.39 13.61 -7.56
N PHE A 283 18.96 12.91 -6.52
CA PHE A 283 19.57 12.98 -5.18
C PHE A 283 21.08 12.72 -5.20
N LYS A 284 21.54 11.64 -5.86
CA LYS A 284 22.99 11.32 -5.97
C LYS A 284 23.78 12.40 -6.71
N GLN A 285 23.16 13.06 -7.70
CA GLN A 285 23.76 14.20 -8.39
C GLN A 285 23.90 15.40 -7.47
N TRP A 286 22.87 15.68 -6.66
CA TRP A 286 22.90 16.75 -5.65
C TRP A 286 24.00 16.50 -4.61
N GLU A 287 24.11 15.30 -4.05
CA GLU A 287 25.18 14.98 -3.10
C GLU A 287 26.58 15.21 -3.69
N THR A 288 26.77 14.80 -4.95
CA THR A 288 28.03 15.01 -5.67
C THR A 288 28.34 16.49 -5.84
N ARG A 289 27.34 17.29 -6.22
CA ARG A 289 27.50 18.74 -6.41
C ARG A 289 27.71 19.46 -5.08
N LEU A 290 27.05 19.05 -4.01
CA LEU A 290 27.22 19.63 -2.67
C LEU A 290 28.68 19.49 -2.22
N LYS A 291 29.27 18.29 -2.35
CA LYS A 291 30.70 18.03 -2.04
C LYS A 291 31.68 18.84 -2.88
N GLN A 292 31.30 19.18 -4.12
CA GLN A 292 32.10 20.07 -4.97
C GLN A 292 32.00 21.52 -4.47
N LEU A 293 30.79 21.98 -4.16
CA LEU A 293 30.55 23.32 -3.62
C LEU A 293 31.29 23.56 -2.31
N GLU A 294 31.35 22.57 -1.41
CA GLU A 294 32.15 22.64 -0.17
C GLU A 294 33.60 23.02 -0.47
N LYS A 295 34.26 22.28 -1.37
CA LYS A 295 35.65 22.56 -1.78
C LYS A 295 35.79 23.91 -2.48
N GLU A 296 34.82 24.29 -3.29
CA GLU A 296 34.84 25.57 -4.00
C GLU A 296 34.68 26.77 -3.05
N ILE A 297 33.83 26.64 -2.03
CA ILE A 297 33.59 27.66 -0.99
C ILE A 297 34.81 27.76 -0.06
N GLU A 298 35.43 26.63 0.31
CA GLU A 298 36.69 26.62 1.07
C GLU A 298 37.80 27.42 0.36
N ASN A 299 37.87 27.30 -0.97
CA ASN A 299 38.86 28.02 -1.78
C ASN A 299 38.50 29.50 -2.03
N ASN A 300 37.22 29.86 -1.99
CA ASN A 300 36.75 31.24 -2.16
C ASN A 300 35.45 31.53 -1.39
N PRO A 301 35.54 31.80 -0.07
CA PRO A 301 34.36 31.95 0.78
C PRO A 301 33.55 33.22 0.50
N ALA A 302 34.10 34.18 -0.26
CA ALA A 302 33.40 35.40 -0.65
C ALA A 302 32.45 35.21 -1.85
N ASP A 303 32.44 34.02 -2.48
CA ASP A 303 31.52 33.73 -3.58
C ASP A 303 30.11 33.41 -3.07
N ILE A 304 29.33 34.48 -2.86
CA ILE A 304 27.95 34.42 -2.36
C ILE A 304 27.05 33.54 -3.26
N SER A 305 27.33 33.48 -4.57
CA SER A 305 26.54 32.66 -5.49
C SER A 305 26.66 31.17 -5.15
N LYS A 306 27.88 30.72 -4.83
CA LYS A 306 28.13 29.31 -4.46
C LYS A 306 27.56 28.96 -3.09
N VAL A 307 27.66 29.88 -2.13
CA VAL A 307 27.03 29.71 -0.81
C VAL A 307 25.51 29.59 -0.95
N LYS A 308 24.89 30.38 -1.82
CA LYS A 308 23.45 30.29 -2.10
C LYS A 308 23.08 28.95 -2.73
N GLU A 309 23.80 28.51 -3.76
CA GLU A 309 23.60 27.20 -4.40
C GLU A 309 23.75 26.05 -3.38
N TYR A 310 24.76 26.13 -2.51
CA TYR A 310 24.98 25.15 -1.45
C TYR A 310 23.78 25.05 -0.51
N ASN A 311 23.25 26.18 -0.03
CA ASN A 311 22.11 26.20 0.88
C ASN A 311 20.83 25.66 0.21
N GLU A 312 20.58 26.03 -1.04
CA GLU A 312 19.44 25.50 -1.81
C GLU A 312 19.54 23.99 -1.99
N LEU A 313 20.73 23.49 -2.31
CA LEU A 313 20.97 22.07 -2.55
C LEU A 313 20.90 21.25 -1.25
N ALA A 314 21.45 21.78 -0.16
CA ALA A 314 21.35 21.20 1.17
C ALA A 314 19.88 21.05 1.60
N GLY A 315 19.05 22.06 1.33
CA GLY A 315 17.61 21.99 1.59
C GLY A 315 16.90 20.88 0.80
N ARG A 316 17.22 20.72 -0.49
CA ARG A 316 16.65 19.63 -1.32
C ARG A 316 17.06 18.24 -0.84
N ILE A 317 18.32 18.10 -0.38
CA ILE A 317 18.84 16.86 0.20
C ILE A 317 18.10 16.53 1.50
N GLN A 318 17.90 17.53 2.37
CA GLN A 318 17.12 17.36 3.60
C GLN A 318 15.69 16.93 3.32
N GLU A 319 15.02 17.59 2.36
CA GLU A 319 13.66 17.24 1.94
C GLU A 319 13.58 15.81 1.36
N PHE A 320 14.56 15.40 0.54
CA PHE A 320 14.61 14.05 -0.02
C PHE A 320 14.70 12.99 1.07
N LEU A 321 15.58 13.21 2.05
CA LEU A 321 15.79 12.33 3.20
C LEU A 321 14.65 12.41 4.22
N GLY A 322 13.79 13.41 4.14
CA GLY A 322 12.72 13.68 5.10
C GLY A 322 13.25 14.08 6.49
N THR A 323 14.43 14.72 6.57
CA THR A 323 15.09 15.19 7.82
C THR A 323 14.86 16.67 8.04
#